data_AF-A0AAV2GSW5-F1
#
_entry.id   AF-A0AAV2GSW5-F1
#
_cell.length_a   1.000
_cell.length_b   1.000
_cell.length_c   1.000
_cell.angle_alpha   90.00
_cell.angle_beta   90.00
_cell.angle_gamma   90.00
#
_symmetry.space_group_name_H-M   'P 1'
#
loop_
_entity.id
_entity.type
_entity.pdbx_description
1 polymer ?
#
loop_
_entity_poly.entity_id
_entity_poly.type
_entity_poly.pdbx_seq_one_letter_code
_entity_poly.pdbx_strand_id
1 'polypeptide(L)'
;MLAYGSPADQLDQYVRMGESTLMDVFRKFCNNIINMYEATYLHAPTPAELRILLHKASSRGFPRMIGSIGMHWEWRNCPSGWAGQYTDHMHRPTIILEAVASYNTWI
;
A
#
# COMPACT_ATOMS: atom_id res chain seq x y z
N MET A 1 7.15 13.35 -9.30
CA MET A 1 5.92 13.04 -10.04
C MET A 1 5.12 11.86 -9.50
N LEU A 2 5.50 10.60 -9.69
CA LEU A 2 4.67 9.47 -9.21
C LEU A 2 4.93 9.04 -7.76
N ALA A 3 6.19 9.08 -7.28
CA ALA A 3 6.54 8.61 -5.93
C ALA A 3 6.80 9.73 -4.92
N TYR A 4 7.13 10.95 -5.37
CA TYR A 4 7.64 12.03 -4.50
C TYR A 4 6.87 13.33 -4.60
N GLY A 5 5.70 13.31 -5.25
CA GLY A 5 4.99 14.52 -5.65
C GLY A 5 5.82 15.34 -6.65
N SER A 6 5.18 16.24 -7.38
CA SER A 6 5.86 17.32 -8.08
C SER A 6 4.81 18.35 -8.49
N PRO A 7 5.22 19.61 -8.70
CA PRO A 7 4.35 20.66 -9.19
C PRO A 7 3.60 20.21 -10.46
N ALA A 8 2.31 20.57 -10.55
CA ALA A 8 1.43 20.15 -11.65
C ALA A 8 1.92 20.67 -13.02
N ASP A 9 2.56 21.84 -13.02
CA ASP A 9 3.12 22.52 -14.19
C ASP A 9 4.48 21.95 -14.64
N GLN A 10 5.12 21.11 -13.82
CA GLN A 10 6.42 20.55 -14.16
C GLN A 10 6.35 19.63 -15.39
N LEU A 11 5.25 18.89 -15.57
CA LEU A 11 5.11 18.07 -16.78
C LEU A 11 4.95 18.90 -18.05
N ASP A 12 4.17 19.98 -17.99
CA ASP A 12 3.97 20.85 -19.14
C ASP A 12 5.28 21.50 -19.59
N GLN A 13 6.12 21.92 -18.64
CA GLN A 13 7.41 22.53 -18.94
C GLN A 13 8.43 21.54 -19.54
N TYR A 14 8.49 20.30 -19.02
CA TYR A 14 9.49 19.31 -19.43
C TYR A 14 9.05 18.48 -20.63
N VAL A 15 7.80 18.04 -20.64
CA VAL A 15 7.29 17.06 -21.60
C VAL A 15 6.58 17.76 -22.76
N ARG A 16 6.07 18.98 -22.55
CA ARG A 16 5.38 19.82 -23.56
C ARG A 16 4.30 19.06 -24.33
N MET A 17 3.63 18.12 -23.66
CA MET A 17 2.51 17.36 -24.19
C MET A 17 1.22 17.89 -23.60
N GLY A 18 0.15 17.90 -24.39
CA GLY A 18 -1.17 18.26 -23.89
C GLY A 18 -1.66 17.26 -22.83
N GLU A 19 -2.42 17.74 -21.85
CA GLU A 19 -2.96 16.96 -20.73
C GLU A 19 -3.60 15.63 -21.17
N SER A 20 -4.41 15.66 -22.23
CA SER A 20 -5.06 14.45 -22.79
C SER A 20 -4.05 13.40 -23.26
N THR A 21 -2.95 13.84 -23.89
CA THR A 21 -1.90 12.95 -24.38
C THR A 21 -1.11 12.36 -23.22
N LEU A 22 -0.80 13.17 -22.21
CA LEU A 22 -0.15 12.70 -20.98
C LEU A 22 -0.99 11.65 -20.27
N MET A 23 -2.31 11.86 -20.16
CA MET A 23 -3.23 10.89 -19.57
C MET A 23 -3.30 9.58 -20.35
N ASP A 24 -3.32 9.64 -21.69
CA ASP A 24 -3.31 8.44 -22.52
C ASP A 24 -1.99 7.66 -22.41
N VAL A 25 -0.85 8.36 -22.39
CA VAL A 25 0.47 7.75 -22.18
C VAL A 25 0.56 7.13 -20.80
N PHE A 26 0.08 7.82 -19.76
CA PHE A 26 0.06 7.31 -18.40
C PHE A 26 -0.80 6.05 -18.28
N ARG A 27 -1.98 6.04 -18.90
CA ARG A 27 -2.84 4.85 -18.95
C ARG A 27 -2.13 3.67 -19.61
N LYS A 28 -1.46 3.90 -20.75
CA LYS A 28 -0.68 2.87 -21.45
C LYS A 28 0.47 2.34 -20.60
N PHE A 29 1.17 3.23 -19.89
CA PHE A 29 2.22 2.86 -18.95
C PHE A 29 1.68 1.95 -17.84
N CYS A 30 0.61 2.35 -17.16
CA CYS A 30 -0.02 1.55 -16.12
C CYS A 30 -0.47 0.18 -16.64
N ASN A 31 -1.12 0.14 -17.80
CA ASN A 31 -1.55 -1.13 -18.41
C ASN A 31 -0.36 -2.03 -18.75
N ASN A 32 0.76 -1.48 -19.23
CA ASN A 32 1.96 -2.27 -19.48
C ASN A 32 2.57 -2.82 -18.20
N ILE A 33 2.60 -2.04 -17.12
CA ILE A 33 3.07 -2.49 -15.80
C ILE A 33 2.18 -3.63 -15.29
N ILE A 34 0.85 -3.48 -15.39
CA ILE A 34 -0.11 -4.54 -15.03
C ILE A 34 0.18 -5.78 -15.87
N ASN A 35 0.18 -5.68 -17.20
CA ASN A 35 0.41 -6.83 -18.08
C ASN A 35 1.75 -7.54 -17.78
N MET A 36 2.80 -6.81 -17.41
CA MET A 36 4.11 -7.39 -17.13
C MET A 36 4.17 -8.11 -15.78
N TYR A 37 3.44 -7.62 -14.77
CA TYR A 37 3.55 -8.10 -13.40
C TYR A 37 2.32 -8.85 -12.89
N GLU A 38 1.19 -8.82 -13.60
CA GLU A 38 -0.08 -9.37 -13.12
C GLU A 38 0.03 -10.86 -12.81
N ALA A 39 0.61 -11.64 -13.71
CA ALA A 39 0.78 -13.07 -13.53
C ALA A 39 1.68 -13.45 -12.34
N THR A 40 2.58 -12.54 -11.91
CA THR A 40 3.53 -12.81 -10.83
C THR A 40 3.11 -12.18 -9.50
N TYR A 41 2.50 -11.00 -9.53
CA TYR A 41 2.29 -10.14 -8.35
C TYR A 41 0.85 -9.69 -8.14
N LEU A 42 -0.02 -9.67 -9.17
CA LEU A 42 -1.43 -9.27 -9.05
C LEU A 42 -2.36 -10.48 -9.23
N HIS A 43 -2.03 -11.59 -8.59
CA HIS A 43 -2.88 -12.78 -8.56
C HIS A 43 -3.36 -13.05 -7.15
N ALA A 44 -4.53 -13.67 -7.00
CA ALA A 44 -4.99 -14.12 -5.70
C ALA A 44 -4.04 -15.20 -5.15
N PRO A 45 -3.59 -15.09 -3.89
CA PRO A 45 -2.66 -16.05 -3.32
C PRO A 45 -3.25 -17.45 -3.32
N THR A 46 -2.45 -18.45 -3.68
CA THR A 46 -2.87 -19.85 -3.62
C THR A 46 -3.11 -20.29 -2.17
N PRO A 47 -3.90 -21.34 -1.93
CA PRO A 47 -4.13 -21.85 -0.57
C PRO A 47 -2.83 -22.24 0.17
N ALA A 48 -1.80 -22.67 -0.55
CA ALA A 48 -0.50 -23.01 0.04
C ALA A 48 0.25 -21.74 0.51
N GLU A 49 0.30 -20.71 -0.33
CA GLU A 49 0.91 -19.43 -0.01
C GLU A 49 0.17 -18.75 1.14
N LEU A 50 -1.16 -18.81 1.14
CA LEU A 50 -1.99 -18.31 2.22
C LEU A 50 -1.64 -18.95 3.57
N ARG A 51 -1.43 -20.27 3.61
CA ARG A 51 -1.03 -20.98 4.84
C ARG A 51 0.34 -20.54 5.33
N ILE A 52 1.31 -20.35 4.43
CA ILE A 52 2.65 -19.85 4.77
C ILE A 52 2.55 -18.42 5.32
N LEU A 53 1.76 -17.56 4.67
CA LEU A 53 1.52 -16.18 5.10
C LEU A 53 0.89 -16.13 6.48
N LEU A 54 -0.19 -16.89 6.71
CA LEU A 54 -0.87 -16.96 8.00
C LEU A 54 0.02 -17.54 9.10
N HIS A 55 0.85 -18.54 8.78
CA HIS A 55 1.79 -19.10 9.75
C HIS A 55 2.84 -18.07 10.20
N LYS A 56 3.46 -17.35 9.24
CA LYS A 56 4.40 -16.27 9.52
C LYS A 56 3.75 -15.10 10.26
N ALA A 57 2.51 -14.76 9.89
CA ALA A 57 1.77 -13.70 10.55
C ALA A 57 1.45 -14.08 11.99
N SER A 58 1.01 -15.32 12.23
CA SER A 58 0.74 -15.86 13.56
C SER A 58 1.99 -15.87 14.44
N SER A 59 3.16 -16.29 13.92
CA SER A 59 4.43 -16.24 14.67
C SER A 59 4.86 -14.82 15.06
N ARG A 60 4.30 -13.80 14.40
CA ARG A 60 4.54 -12.37 14.70
C ARG A 60 3.43 -11.74 15.53
N GLY A 61 2.39 -12.49 15.91
CA GLY A 61 1.23 -11.98 16.64
C GLY A 61 0.11 -11.41 15.77
N PHE A 62 0.09 -11.68 14.46
CA PHE A 62 -0.90 -11.19 13.49
C PHE A 62 -1.74 -12.32 12.84
N PRO A 63 -2.49 -13.15 13.59
CA PRO A 63 -3.15 -14.34 13.05
C PRO A 63 -4.30 -14.05 12.06
N ARG A 64 -4.77 -12.79 11.94
CA ARG A 64 -5.89 -12.37 11.07
C ARG A 64 -5.46 -11.45 9.92
N MET A 65 -4.20 -11.54 9.51
CA MET A 65 -3.54 -10.67 8.52
C MET A 65 -4.22 -10.65 7.14
N ILE A 66 -4.91 -11.73 6.76
CA ILE A 66 -5.55 -11.84 5.44
C ILE A 66 -7.04 -11.53 5.62
N GLY A 67 -7.48 -10.36 5.16
CA GLY A 67 -8.91 -9.99 5.09
C GLY A 67 -9.38 -8.88 6.04
N SER A 68 -8.49 -8.10 6.66
CA SER A 68 -8.92 -6.93 7.45
C SER A 68 -8.07 -5.69 7.15
N ILE A 69 -8.34 -5.06 6.00
CA ILE A 69 -7.97 -3.66 5.76
C ILE A 69 -8.72 -2.83 6.80
N GLY A 70 -8.02 -2.02 7.60
CA GLY A 70 -8.66 -1.17 8.61
C GLY A 70 -8.65 -1.71 10.04
N MET A 71 -7.75 -2.65 10.39
CA MET A 71 -7.57 -3.02 11.80
C MET A 71 -6.94 -1.86 12.59
N HIS A 72 -7.71 -1.28 13.52
CA HIS A 72 -7.21 -0.33 14.49
C HIS A 72 -6.52 -1.08 15.64
N TRP A 73 -5.24 -0.78 15.88
CA TRP A 73 -4.46 -1.36 16.98
C TRP A 73 -3.95 -0.26 17.90
N GLU A 74 -4.20 -0.37 19.20
CA GLU A 74 -3.61 0.50 20.22
C GLU A 74 -2.08 0.45 20.20
N TRP A 75 -1.46 1.57 19.89
CA TRP A 75 -0.02 1.74 19.82
C TRP A 75 0.55 2.12 21.19
N ARG A 76 0.70 1.10 22.05
CA ARG A 76 1.12 1.25 23.46
C ARG A 76 2.40 2.06 23.66
N ASN A 77 3.33 2.00 22.71
CA ASN A 77 4.62 2.71 22.75
C ASN A 77 4.69 3.84 21.71
N CYS A 78 3.56 4.50 21.41
CA CYS A 78 3.53 5.62 20.46
C CYS A 78 4.41 6.79 20.94
N PRO A 79 5.36 7.28 20.12
CA PRO A 79 6.14 8.46 20.43
C PRO A 79 5.23 9.67 20.68
N SER A 80 5.54 10.49 21.70
CA SER A 80 4.71 11.64 22.08
C SER A 80 4.47 12.64 20.93
N GLY A 81 5.43 12.79 20.02
CA GLY A 81 5.30 13.65 18.85
C GLY A 81 4.32 13.14 17.78
N TRP A 82 3.97 11.85 17.82
CA TRP A 82 3.06 11.21 16.87
C TRP A 82 1.68 10.98 17.49
N ALA A 83 1.60 10.88 18.82
CA ALA A 83 0.35 10.60 19.53
C ALA A 83 -0.81 11.50 19.09
N GLY A 84 -0.60 12.80 18.88
CA GLY A 84 -1.67 13.73 18.48
C GLY A 84 -2.39 13.36 17.17
N GLN A 85 -1.65 12.91 16.15
CA GLN A 85 -2.21 12.55 14.85
C GLN A 85 -2.87 11.17 14.84
N TYR A 86 -2.42 10.28 15.72
CA TYR A 86 -2.82 8.88 15.75
C TYR A 86 -3.76 8.55 16.91
N THR A 87 -4.18 9.54 17.71
CA THR A 87 -5.11 9.32 18.82
C THR A 87 -6.54 9.16 18.31
N ASP A 88 -7.18 8.05 18.69
CA ASP A 88 -8.58 7.80 18.38
C ASP A 88 -9.53 8.61 19.28
N HIS A 89 -10.84 8.49 19.03
CA HIS A 89 -11.87 9.14 19.85
C HIS A 89 -11.83 8.72 21.34
N MET A 90 -11.23 7.56 21.64
CA MET A 90 -11.06 7.04 23.01
C MET A 90 -9.76 7.50 23.67
N HIS A 91 -9.08 8.51 23.12
CA HIS A 91 -7.85 9.10 23.65
C HIS A 91 -6.69 8.11 23.74
N ARG A 92 -6.68 7.09 22.87
CA ARG A 92 -5.58 6.13 22.76
C ARG A 92 -4.88 6.29 21.42
N PRO A 93 -3.54 6.32 21.38
CA PRO A 93 -2.83 6.26 20.12
C PRO A 93 -3.13 4.92 19.45
N THR A 94 -3.62 4.95 18.22
CA THR A 94 -3.94 3.77 17.41
C THR A 94 -3.28 3.86 16.05
N ILE A 95 -2.87 2.71 15.50
CA ILE A 95 -2.40 2.60 14.13
C ILE A 95 -3.36 1.74 13.34
N ILE A 96 -3.54 2.10 12.07
CA ILE A 96 -4.35 1.36 11.13
C ILE A 96 -3.42 0.54 10.24
N LEU A 97 -3.65 -0.77 10.19
CA LEU A 97 -3.00 -1.64 9.22
C LEU A 97 -3.82 -1.62 7.92
N GLU A 98 -3.27 -0.99 6.89
CA GLU A 98 -3.91 -0.88 5.57
C GLU A 98 -3.42 -1.95 4.59
N ALA A 99 -2.16 -2.37 4.70
CA ALA A 99 -1.58 -3.42 3.88
C ALA A 99 -0.49 -4.16 4.66
N VAL A 100 -0.37 -5.47 4.41
CA VAL A 100 0.77 -6.24 4.89
C VAL A 100 1.49 -6.85 3.71
N ALA A 101 2.68 -6.34 3.44
CA ALA A 101 3.57 -6.90 2.44
C ALA A 101 4.24 -8.17 3.00
N SER A 102 4.09 -9.27 2.27
CA SER A 102 4.89 -10.47 2.54
C SER A 102 6.34 -10.28 2.06
N TYR A 103 7.26 -11.11 2.55
CA TYR A 103 8.65 -11.12 2.07
C TYR A 103 8.78 -11.30 0.55
N ASN A 104 7.80 -11.96 -0.05
CA ASN A 104 7.82 -12.24 -1.48
C ASN A 104 7.16 -11.12 -2.28
N THR A 105 6.76 -10.01 -1.63
CA THR A 105 6.09 -8.83 -2.22
C THR A 105 4.74 -9.11 -2.89
N TRP A 106 4.19 -10.31 -2.69
CA TRP A 106 2.82 -10.66 -3.06
C TRP A 106 1.86 -10.16 -2.00
N ILE A 107 0.70 -9.65 -2.42
CA ILE A 107 -0.45 -9.23 -1.59
C ILE A 107 -1.68 -9.94 -2.11
#